data_AF-A0A941VPV2-F1
#
_entry.id   AF-A0A941VPV2-F1
#
_cell.length_a   1.000
_cell.length_b   1.000
_cell.length_c   1.000
_cell.angle_alpha   90.00
_cell.angle_beta   90.00
_cell.angle_gamma   90.00
#
_symmetry.space_group_name_H-M   'P 1'
#
loop_
_entity.id
_entity.type
_entity.pdbx_description
1 polymer ?
#
loop_
_entity_poly.entity_id
_entity_poly.type
_entity_poly.pdbx_seq_one_letter_code
_entity_poly.pdbx_strand_id
1 'polypeptide(L)'
;PKPRISERKIGRKTSMVVNEEGGGVQTVKALPEMSEKSSLTDAEALELAGLGAMIEGHFRAPQDIEWAMDREGRFFFLQARPLRIEEKILPLERTSRPRQDLPVLLKEKGLVVQAGAGAGKVFVLEHMDDLDHFPRGAVLVAHNDSSNFIRVMPFASAIITDVGTPTSHMAAICREFRVPTVVNTGDASSILSHGQEVTLLTDEDGNATVYEGIVEELLTHARSGAARMDELYEFRKKRYVLRFISPLHLIDPLLENFVPGGCKSMHDILRFIHEKSIAELIESARSGGRTKEAMKLDLPIPAGIMLADIGGGLREVRDGGKVTLEDVASVPFRAILKGLMHPGAWHAETVSLQAQDFFSSMMRMPDIVSDNESFLSYNVAVISRDYVNLNLRFGYHYNMMDCYCSDKQRNNHIYFRFTGGATDILKRSRRLELIARILRDYGFTIKIKGDLIIARLSNIGRAEMEDILDQTGRLIAYTRQLDAVLHDDNKIELYANNFLEGKYEL
;
A
#
# COMPACT_ATOMS: atom_id res chain seq x y z
N PRO A 1 -30.05 -32.14 10.18
CA PRO A 1 -30.56 -33.38 9.53
C PRO A 1 -30.09 -34.59 10.32
N LYS A 2 -30.85 -35.70 10.39
CA LYS A 2 -30.37 -36.92 11.05
C LYS A 2 -29.28 -37.57 10.18
N PRO A 3 -28.10 -37.92 10.71
CA PRO A 3 -27.05 -38.56 9.94
C PRO A 3 -27.50 -39.94 9.44
N ARG A 4 -26.98 -40.36 8.28
CA ARG A 4 -27.18 -41.70 7.70
C ARG A 4 -25.86 -42.22 7.13
N ILE A 5 -25.63 -43.53 7.21
CA ILE A 5 -24.46 -44.17 6.60
C ILE A 5 -24.77 -44.43 5.12
N SER A 6 -23.98 -43.83 4.21
CA SER A 6 -24.14 -43.99 2.75
C SER A 6 -23.18 -45.01 2.13
N GLU A 7 -21.98 -45.13 2.69
CA GLU A 7 -20.92 -46.03 2.19
C GLU A 7 -20.11 -46.55 3.38
N ARG A 8 -19.60 -47.79 3.28
CA ARG A 8 -18.64 -48.37 4.23
C ARG A 8 -17.40 -48.84 3.49
N LYS A 9 -16.26 -48.25 3.81
CA LYS A 9 -14.95 -48.67 3.31
C LYS A 9 -14.02 -48.96 4.47
N ILE A 10 -13.80 -50.24 4.76
CA ILE A 10 -12.93 -50.65 5.87
C ILE A 10 -11.48 -50.56 5.42
N GLY A 11 -10.73 -49.62 5.99
CA GLY A 11 -9.30 -49.50 5.76
C GLY A 11 -8.51 -50.65 6.42
N ARG A 12 -7.44 -51.10 5.76
CA ARG A 12 -6.52 -52.09 6.31
C ARG A 12 -5.67 -51.43 7.40
N LYS A 13 -5.91 -51.78 8.66
CA LYS A 13 -5.21 -51.22 9.83
C LYS A 13 -4.03 -52.12 10.18
N THR A 14 -2.82 -51.77 9.75
CA THR A 14 -1.62 -52.63 9.89
C THR A 14 -0.88 -52.43 11.21
N SER A 15 -1.05 -51.27 11.86
CA SER A 15 -0.46 -50.91 13.15
C SER A 15 -1.44 -50.10 14.00
N MET A 16 -1.15 -50.01 15.30
CA MET A 16 -1.86 -49.16 16.26
C MET A 16 -0.87 -48.59 17.29
N VAL A 17 -1.20 -47.43 17.85
CA VAL A 17 -0.41 -46.79 18.91
C VAL A 17 -1.02 -47.15 20.26
N VAL A 18 -0.22 -47.67 21.19
CA VAL A 18 -0.63 -48.08 22.54
C VAL A 18 0.27 -47.43 23.60
N ASN A 19 -0.24 -47.28 24.81
CA ASN A 19 0.54 -46.75 25.92
C ASN A 19 1.65 -47.72 26.35
N GLU A 20 2.81 -47.19 26.73
CA GLU A 20 3.89 -47.96 27.34
C GLU A 20 3.77 -48.02 28.87
N GLU A 21 4.22 -49.13 29.47
CA GLU A 21 4.37 -49.25 30.92
C GLU A 21 5.51 -48.33 31.39
N GLY A 22 5.16 -47.13 31.89
CA GLY A 22 6.14 -46.10 32.29
C GLY A 22 5.82 -44.70 31.76
N GLY A 23 4.81 -44.57 30.88
CA GLY A 23 4.45 -43.32 30.24
C GLY A 23 5.13 -43.16 28.87
N GLY A 24 4.39 -42.62 27.91
CA GLY A 24 4.78 -42.64 26.50
C GLY A 24 3.88 -43.57 25.68
N VAL A 25 4.17 -43.67 24.40
CA VAL A 25 3.41 -44.46 23.44
C VAL A 25 4.34 -45.26 22.54
N GLN A 26 3.93 -46.48 22.21
CA GLN A 26 4.61 -47.35 21.25
C GLN A 26 3.69 -47.71 20.09
N THR A 27 4.27 -47.89 18.91
CA THR A 27 3.54 -48.42 17.75
C THR A 27 3.69 -49.93 17.70
N VAL A 28 2.58 -50.65 17.79
CA VAL A 28 2.51 -52.12 17.72
C VAL A 28 1.78 -52.57 16.46
N LYS A 29 2.09 -53.79 15.98
CA LYS A 29 1.38 -54.39 14.84
C LYS A 29 -0.06 -54.74 15.26
N ALA A 30 -1.04 -54.35 14.44
CA ALA A 30 -2.44 -54.67 14.73
C ALA A 30 -2.68 -56.19 14.64
N LEU A 31 -3.48 -56.74 15.55
CA LEU A 31 -3.91 -58.15 15.48
C LEU A 31 -4.67 -58.42 14.17
N PRO A 32 -4.47 -59.58 13.50
CA PRO A 32 -5.12 -59.89 12.23
C PRO A 32 -6.64 -59.69 12.26
N GLU A 33 -7.28 -60.10 13.35
CA GLU A 33 -8.74 -59.99 13.55
C GLU A 33 -9.26 -58.55 13.68
N MET A 34 -8.41 -57.62 14.12
CA MET A 34 -8.74 -56.20 14.29
C MET A 34 -8.43 -55.39 13.02
N SER A 35 -7.51 -55.89 12.19
CA SER A 35 -7.08 -55.22 10.95
C SER A 35 -8.23 -55.07 9.96
N GLU A 36 -9.10 -56.08 9.90
CA GLU A 36 -10.20 -56.21 8.91
C GLU A 36 -11.58 -55.82 9.45
N LYS A 37 -11.72 -55.59 10.76
CA LYS A 37 -12.99 -55.14 11.37
C LYS A 37 -13.11 -53.62 11.33
N SER A 38 -14.33 -53.10 11.34
CA SER A 38 -14.57 -51.66 11.52
C SER A 38 -14.13 -51.22 12.92
N SER A 39 -13.56 -50.02 13.02
CA SER A 39 -13.16 -49.43 14.31
C SER A 39 -14.35 -48.85 15.10
N LEU A 40 -15.49 -48.66 14.43
CA LEU A 40 -16.74 -48.16 15.00
C LEU A 40 -17.91 -49.05 14.58
N THR A 41 -18.88 -49.21 15.46
CA THR A 41 -20.20 -49.72 15.14
C THR A 41 -21.02 -48.67 14.36
N ASP A 42 -22.11 -49.11 13.72
CA ASP A 42 -23.00 -48.19 13.01
C ASP A 42 -23.63 -47.14 13.94
N ALA A 43 -23.98 -47.53 15.16
CA ALA A 43 -24.56 -46.62 16.15
C ALA A 43 -23.56 -45.53 16.55
N GLU A 44 -22.32 -45.92 16.86
CA GLU A 44 -21.23 -45.01 17.20
C GLU A 44 -20.87 -44.07 16.05
N ALA A 45 -20.83 -44.57 14.81
CA ALA A 45 -20.56 -43.74 13.64
C ALA A 45 -21.66 -42.69 13.41
N LEU A 46 -22.93 -43.05 13.63
CA LEU A 46 -24.05 -42.13 13.52
C LEU A 46 -24.07 -41.09 14.66
N GLU A 47 -23.72 -41.50 15.88
CA GLU A 47 -23.56 -40.58 17.01
C GLU A 47 -22.46 -39.55 16.73
N LEU A 48 -21.26 -40.01 16.34
CA LEU A 48 -20.13 -39.16 16.01
C LEU A 48 -20.45 -38.17 14.87
N ALA A 49 -21.16 -38.63 13.83
CA ALA A 49 -21.63 -37.76 12.75
C ALA A 49 -22.61 -36.69 13.24
N GLY A 50 -23.49 -37.04 14.19
CA GLY A 50 -24.41 -36.10 14.83
C GLY A 50 -23.67 -35.03 15.64
N LEU A 51 -22.66 -35.44 16.41
CA LEU A 51 -21.79 -34.51 17.14
C LEU A 51 -21.00 -33.60 16.18
N GLY A 52 -20.44 -34.15 15.10
CA GLY A 52 -19.76 -33.37 14.07
C GLY A 52 -20.65 -32.30 13.41
N ALA A 53 -21.90 -32.64 13.12
CA ALA A 53 -22.87 -31.69 12.58
C ALA A 53 -23.22 -30.56 13.57
N MET A 54 -23.22 -30.83 14.88
CA MET A 54 -23.38 -29.78 15.90
C MET A 54 -22.18 -28.83 15.95
N ILE A 55 -20.96 -29.37 15.83
CA ILE A 55 -19.73 -28.58 15.78
C ILE A 55 -19.72 -27.68 14.53
N GLU A 56 -20.04 -28.22 13.35
CA GLU A 56 -20.18 -27.46 12.11
C GLU A 56 -21.24 -26.35 12.25
N GLY A 57 -22.41 -26.68 12.82
CA GLY A 57 -23.48 -25.72 13.08
C GLY A 57 -23.07 -24.59 14.02
N HIS A 58 -22.24 -24.88 15.02
CA HIS A 58 -21.70 -23.88 15.96
C HIS A 58 -20.75 -22.90 15.25
N PHE A 59 -19.79 -23.42 14.47
CA PHE A 59 -18.79 -22.59 13.79
C PHE A 59 -19.28 -22.00 12.46
N ARG A 60 -20.42 -22.46 11.94
CA ARG A 60 -21.03 -22.05 10.66
C ARG A 60 -20.09 -22.24 9.46
N ALA A 61 -19.20 -23.22 9.53
CA ALA A 61 -18.25 -23.57 8.48
C ALA A 61 -17.80 -25.04 8.61
N PRO A 62 -17.42 -25.71 7.51
CA PRO A 62 -16.87 -27.07 7.55
C PRO A 62 -15.67 -27.19 8.50
N GLN A 63 -15.60 -28.27 9.28
CA GLN A 63 -14.54 -28.47 10.29
C GLN A 63 -13.76 -29.77 10.04
N ASP A 64 -12.45 -29.69 10.23
CA ASP A 64 -11.52 -30.80 10.43
C ASP A 64 -11.49 -31.09 11.94
N ILE A 65 -11.91 -32.29 12.34
CA ILE A 65 -12.18 -32.65 13.73
C ILE A 65 -11.38 -33.88 14.12
N GLU A 66 -10.56 -33.75 15.15
CA GLU A 66 -9.88 -34.85 15.81
C GLU A 66 -10.68 -35.30 17.02
N TRP A 67 -10.90 -36.61 17.13
CA TRP A 67 -11.70 -37.23 18.17
C TRP A 67 -11.05 -38.50 18.69
N ALA A 68 -11.39 -38.86 19.92
CA ALA A 68 -11.03 -40.12 20.55
C ALA A 68 -12.26 -40.75 21.19
N MET A 69 -12.23 -42.07 21.37
CA MET A 69 -13.25 -42.81 22.11
C MET A 69 -12.56 -43.54 23.25
N ASP A 70 -13.10 -43.43 24.46
CA ASP A 70 -12.60 -44.18 25.62
C ASP A 70 -13.10 -45.64 25.63
N ARG A 71 -12.71 -46.40 26.65
CA ARG A 71 -13.11 -47.82 26.79
C ARG A 71 -14.59 -47.98 27.16
N GLU A 72 -15.22 -46.93 27.66
CA GLU A 72 -16.64 -46.90 27.98
C GLU A 72 -17.51 -46.49 26.78
N GLY A 73 -16.91 -46.21 25.63
CA GLY A 73 -17.61 -45.83 24.40
C GLY A 73 -17.98 -44.34 24.34
N ARG A 74 -17.38 -43.49 25.20
CA ARG A 74 -17.64 -42.04 25.20
C ARG A 74 -16.69 -41.33 24.24
N PHE A 75 -17.24 -40.43 23.43
CA PHE A 75 -16.48 -39.60 22.52
C PHE A 75 -15.90 -38.35 23.20
N PHE A 76 -14.63 -38.06 22.89
CA PHE A 76 -13.93 -36.84 23.26
C PHE A 76 -13.45 -36.13 22.01
N PHE A 77 -13.65 -34.81 21.94
CA PHE A 77 -13.08 -33.97 20.89
C PHE A 77 -11.75 -33.40 21.35
N LEU A 78 -10.70 -33.65 20.58
CA LEU A 78 -9.34 -33.23 20.89
C LEU A 78 -9.00 -31.90 20.21
N GLN A 79 -9.44 -31.74 18.96
CA GLN A 79 -9.21 -30.54 18.17
C GLN A 79 -10.35 -30.34 17.16
N ALA A 80 -10.72 -29.08 16.93
CA ALA A 80 -11.56 -28.69 15.80
C ALA A 80 -10.97 -27.44 15.16
N ARG A 81 -10.82 -27.46 13.84
CA ARG A 81 -10.34 -26.31 13.05
C ARG A 81 -11.05 -26.24 11.70
N PRO A 82 -11.12 -25.07 11.05
CA PRO A 82 -11.75 -24.95 9.73
C PRO A 82 -11.15 -25.93 8.73
N LEU A 83 -11.99 -26.74 8.09
CA LEU A 83 -11.57 -27.68 7.06
C LEU A 83 -11.17 -26.89 5.82
N ARG A 84 -9.88 -26.95 5.46
CA ARG A 84 -9.41 -26.43 4.18
C ARG A 84 -9.71 -27.48 3.11
N ILE A 85 -10.91 -27.41 2.55
CA ILE A 85 -11.26 -28.20 1.37
C ILE A 85 -10.57 -27.54 0.18
N GLU A 86 -9.47 -28.11 -0.30
CA GLU A 86 -9.11 -27.95 -1.69
C GLU A 86 -10.24 -28.60 -2.49
N GLU A 87 -11.09 -27.79 -3.11
CA GLU A 87 -12.06 -28.31 -4.05
C GLU A 87 -11.30 -28.97 -5.19
N LYS A 88 -11.19 -30.30 -5.14
CA LYS A 88 -11.08 -31.09 -6.36
C LYS A 88 -12.34 -30.78 -7.13
N ILE A 89 -12.22 -29.85 -8.08
CA ILE A 89 -13.21 -29.61 -9.11
C ILE A 89 -13.48 -30.97 -9.74
N LEU A 90 -14.58 -31.61 -9.34
CA LEU A 90 -15.15 -32.69 -10.13
C LEU A 90 -15.39 -32.06 -11.50
N PRO A 91 -14.80 -32.57 -12.58
CA PRO A 91 -15.02 -31.99 -13.88
C PRO A 91 -16.50 -32.16 -14.16
N LEU A 92 -17.26 -31.06 -14.03
CA LEU A 92 -18.42 -30.81 -14.89
C LEU A 92 -17.97 -31.21 -16.28
N GLU A 93 -18.73 -32.08 -16.92
CA GLU A 93 -18.41 -32.73 -18.19
C GLU A 93 -17.56 -31.82 -19.07
N ARG A 94 -16.37 -32.32 -19.45
CA ARG A 94 -15.45 -31.71 -20.43
C ARG A 94 -16.21 -31.47 -21.75
N THR A 95 -16.98 -30.41 -21.79
CA THR A 95 -17.73 -29.86 -22.91
C THR A 95 -17.43 -28.36 -22.85
N SER A 96 -16.28 -27.88 -23.26
CA SER A 96 -15.59 -28.08 -24.52
C SER A 96 -14.09 -27.92 -24.25
N ARG A 97 -13.24 -28.79 -24.81
CA ARG A 97 -11.90 -28.31 -25.19
C ARG A 97 -12.16 -27.10 -26.10
N PRO A 98 -11.42 -25.98 -26.01
CA PRO A 98 -11.52 -24.93 -27.02
C PRO A 98 -11.43 -25.63 -28.38
N ARG A 99 -12.34 -25.27 -29.31
CA ARG A 99 -12.37 -25.85 -30.66
C ARG A 99 -10.92 -26.04 -31.13
N GLN A 100 -10.56 -27.25 -31.52
CA GLN A 100 -9.21 -27.65 -31.93
C GLN A 100 -8.68 -26.87 -33.16
N ASP A 101 -9.43 -25.87 -33.62
CA ASP A 101 -9.26 -25.14 -34.87
C ASP A 101 -8.91 -23.66 -34.67
N LEU A 102 -8.71 -23.17 -33.43
CA LEU A 102 -8.26 -21.80 -33.18
C LEU A 102 -6.74 -21.70 -33.37
N PRO A 103 -6.25 -20.79 -34.24
CA PRO A 103 -4.82 -20.58 -34.42
C PRO A 103 -4.17 -20.17 -33.10
N VAL A 104 -3.14 -20.91 -32.68
CA VAL A 104 -2.35 -20.61 -31.50
C VAL A 104 -1.15 -19.79 -31.92
N LEU A 105 -1.06 -18.56 -31.40
CA LEU A 105 0.02 -17.62 -31.73
C LEU A 105 1.25 -17.87 -30.86
N LEU A 106 1.04 -18.17 -29.57
CA LEU A 106 2.10 -18.48 -28.60
C LEU A 106 1.62 -19.62 -27.70
N LYS A 107 2.48 -20.60 -27.42
CA LYS A 107 2.19 -21.69 -26.50
C LYS A 107 3.41 -22.01 -25.65
N GLU A 108 3.20 -22.12 -24.34
CA GLU A 108 4.23 -22.50 -23.36
C GLU A 108 5.50 -21.63 -23.42
N LYS A 109 5.32 -20.35 -23.80
CA LYS A 109 6.39 -19.34 -23.80
C LYS A 109 6.19 -18.38 -22.64
N GLY A 110 7.29 -18.09 -21.94
CA GLY A 110 7.32 -17.18 -20.79
C GLY A 110 6.94 -17.83 -19.46
N LEU A 111 6.85 -16.98 -18.45
CA LEU A 111 6.57 -17.32 -17.06
C LEU A 111 5.27 -16.64 -16.64
N VAL A 112 4.33 -17.41 -16.12
CA VAL A 112 3.07 -16.89 -15.60
C VAL A 112 3.32 -16.13 -14.31
N VAL A 113 2.88 -14.87 -14.28
CA VAL A 113 2.91 -14.02 -13.08
C VAL A 113 1.60 -14.12 -12.32
N GLN A 114 0.50 -14.05 -13.07
CA GLN A 114 -0.87 -14.05 -12.58
C GLN A 114 -1.72 -14.93 -13.51
N ALA A 115 -2.30 -15.98 -12.95
CA ALA A 115 -3.21 -16.89 -13.64
C ALA A 115 -4.56 -16.22 -13.97
N GLY A 116 -5.21 -16.65 -15.04
CA GLY A 116 -6.51 -16.16 -15.50
C GLY A 116 -6.65 -16.17 -17.02
N ALA A 117 -7.70 -15.53 -17.54
CA ALA A 117 -7.85 -15.30 -18.97
C ALA A 117 -8.24 -13.86 -19.26
N GLY A 118 -7.68 -13.32 -20.33
CA GLY A 118 -7.91 -11.96 -20.79
C GLY A 118 -7.92 -11.91 -22.31
N ALA A 119 -8.82 -11.12 -22.89
CA ALA A 119 -8.90 -10.95 -24.34
C ALA A 119 -9.15 -9.50 -24.70
N GLY A 120 -8.70 -9.14 -25.89
CA GLY A 120 -8.88 -7.80 -26.44
C GLY A 120 -7.96 -7.56 -27.62
N LYS A 121 -7.99 -6.33 -28.13
CA LYS A 121 -7.04 -5.88 -29.13
C LYS A 121 -5.66 -5.74 -28.51
N VAL A 122 -4.65 -6.25 -29.20
CA VAL A 122 -3.25 -6.09 -28.84
C VAL A 122 -2.89 -4.63 -28.98
N PHE A 123 -2.26 -4.10 -27.93
CA PHE A 123 -1.62 -2.82 -27.94
C PHE A 123 -0.12 -3.07 -27.78
N VAL A 124 0.61 -3.14 -28.90
CA VAL A 124 2.08 -3.23 -28.87
C VAL A 124 2.60 -1.87 -28.46
N LEU A 125 3.38 -1.85 -27.38
CA LEU A 125 3.98 -0.65 -26.81
C LEU A 125 5.35 -0.39 -27.44
N GLU A 126 5.45 0.69 -28.22
CA GLU A 126 6.72 1.15 -28.79
C GLU A 126 7.36 2.23 -27.91
N HIS A 127 6.55 3.17 -27.43
CA HIS A 127 6.98 4.26 -26.55
C HIS A 127 6.08 4.35 -25.31
N MET A 128 6.67 4.69 -24.15
CA MET A 128 5.93 4.74 -22.87
C MET A 128 4.77 5.75 -22.86
N ASP A 129 4.84 6.79 -23.70
CA ASP A 129 3.81 7.81 -23.85
C ASP A 129 2.57 7.28 -24.60
N ASP A 130 2.71 6.17 -25.35
CA ASP A 130 1.58 5.54 -26.04
C ASP A 130 0.55 4.98 -25.03
N LEU A 131 0.96 4.70 -23.79
CA LEU A 131 0.08 4.24 -22.72
C LEU A 131 -1.07 5.22 -22.43
N ASP A 132 -0.91 6.51 -22.73
CA ASP A 132 -1.97 7.52 -22.56
C ASP A 132 -3.14 7.31 -23.54
N HIS A 133 -2.88 6.62 -24.65
CA HIS A 133 -3.86 6.27 -25.68
C HIS A 133 -4.30 4.80 -25.59
N PHE A 134 -3.94 4.11 -24.51
CA PHE A 134 -4.25 2.69 -24.34
C PHE A 134 -5.78 2.45 -24.31
N PRO A 135 -6.31 1.61 -25.21
CA PRO A 135 -7.73 1.32 -25.24
C PRO A 135 -8.14 0.45 -24.05
N ARG A 136 -9.25 0.81 -23.39
CA ARG A 136 -9.80 0.00 -22.30
C ARG A 136 -10.16 -1.41 -22.81
N GLY A 137 -9.78 -2.43 -22.05
CA GLY A 137 -9.97 -3.84 -22.38
C GLY A 137 -8.93 -4.42 -23.34
N ALA A 138 -7.91 -3.66 -23.73
CA ALA A 138 -6.84 -4.14 -24.60
C ALA A 138 -5.84 -5.07 -23.88
N VAL A 139 -5.10 -5.84 -24.68
CA VAL A 139 -3.98 -6.69 -24.22
C VAL A 139 -2.69 -5.92 -24.44
N LEU A 140 -1.99 -5.57 -23.37
CA LEU A 140 -0.71 -4.86 -23.47
C LEU A 140 0.38 -5.86 -23.85
N VAL A 141 1.13 -5.55 -24.92
CA VAL A 141 2.31 -6.31 -25.33
C VAL A 141 3.50 -5.36 -25.34
N ALA A 142 4.56 -5.70 -24.62
CA ALA A 142 5.74 -4.82 -24.50
C ALA A 142 7.04 -5.62 -24.49
N HIS A 143 8.14 -4.99 -24.88
CA HIS A 143 9.44 -5.66 -24.88
C HIS A 143 9.98 -5.88 -23.44
N ASN A 144 9.96 -4.85 -22.60
CA ASN A 144 10.45 -4.93 -21.22
C ASN A 144 9.30 -4.77 -20.22
N ASP A 145 9.43 -5.38 -19.05
CA ASP A 145 8.56 -5.08 -17.92
C ASP A 145 8.79 -3.66 -17.40
N SER A 146 7.72 -3.02 -16.92
CA SER A 146 7.82 -1.65 -16.41
C SER A 146 6.76 -1.37 -15.36
N SER A 147 7.18 -0.68 -14.29
CA SER A 147 6.28 -0.14 -13.26
C SER A 147 5.23 0.80 -13.88
N ASN A 148 5.54 1.45 -15.00
CA ASN A 148 4.65 2.37 -15.72
C ASN A 148 3.33 1.72 -16.19
N PHE A 149 3.29 0.39 -16.35
CA PHE A 149 2.08 -0.31 -16.79
C PHE A 149 0.92 -0.18 -15.80
N ILE A 150 1.19 0.20 -14.55
CA ILE A 150 0.15 0.50 -13.55
C ILE A 150 -0.89 1.54 -14.06
N ARG A 151 -0.51 2.43 -15.00
CA ARG A 151 -1.44 3.40 -15.63
C ARG A 151 -2.61 2.70 -16.34
N VAL A 152 -2.32 1.55 -16.95
CA VAL A 152 -3.26 0.83 -17.80
C VAL A 152 -3.77 -0.48 -17.18
N MET A 153 -3.06 -1.04 -16.19
CA MET A 153 -3.45 -2.27 -15.47
C MET A 153 -4.91 -2.33 -15.01
N PRO A 154 -5.53 -1.26 -14.44
CA PRO A 154 -6.95 -1.31 -14.06
C PRO A 154 -7.92 -1.54 -15.22
N PHE A 155 -7.45 -1.32 -16.45
CA PHE A 155 -8.24 -1.38 -17.68
C PHE A 155 -7.70 -2.38 -18.70
N ALA A 156 -6.52 -2.96 -18.48
CA ALA A 156 -5.92 -3.96 -19.35
C ALA A 156 -6.59 -5.32 -19.10
N SER A 157 -6.87 -6.05 -20.18
CA SER A 157 -7.43 -7.40 -20.06
C SER A 157 -6.34 -8.45 -19.82
N ALA A 158 -5.13 -8.21 -20.33
CA ALA A 158 -3.95 -9.05 -20.11
C ALA A 158 -2.66 -8.25 -20.38
N ILE A 159 -1.53 -8.74 -19.86
CA ILE A 159 -0.19 -8.18 -20.08
C ILE A 159 0.77 -9.29 -20.53
N ILE A 160 1.53 -9.03 -21.59
CA ILE A 160 2.54 -9.95 -22.14
C ILE A 160 3.85 -9.16 -22.33
N THR A 161 4.96 -9.67 -21.78
CA THR A 161 6.29 -9.05 -21.98
C THR A 161 7.36 -10.02 -22.45
N ASP A 162 8.22 -9.57 -23.37
CA ASP A 162 9.33 -10.38 -23.89
C ASP A 162 10.42 -10.62 -22.87
N VAL A 163 10.73 -9.60 -22.06
CA VAL A 163 11.72 -9.60 -20.98
C VAL A 163 11.02 -9.22 -19.69
N GLY A 164 11.36 -9.92 -18.61
CA GLY A 164 10.84 -9.64 -17.27
C GLY A 164 10.99 -10.84 -16.34
N THR A 165 10.71 -10.65 -15.06
CA THR A 165 10.78 -11.74 -14.08
C THR A 165 9.50 -11.80 -13.24
N PRO A 166 9.05 -13.00 -12.82
CA PRO A 166 7.85 -13.12 -12.00
C PRO A 166 8.01 -12.55 -10.58
N THR A 167 9.23 -12.15 -10.19
CA THR A 167 9.55 -11.53 -8.90
C THR A 167 9.74 -10.01 -9.00
N SER A 168 9.57 -9.41 -10.18
CA SER A 168 9.74 -7.96 -10.36
C SER A 168 8.65 -7.14 -9.67
N HIS A 169 8.91 -5.84 -9.50
CA HIS A 169 7.93 -4.91 -8.92
C HIS A 169 6.65 -4.85 -9.78
N MET A 170 6.76 -4.84 -11.11
CA MET A 170 5.60 -4.94 -12.01
C MET A 170 4.83 -6.23 -11.75
N ALA A 171 5.52 -7.36 -11.57
CA ALA A 171 4.89 -8.65 -11.33
C ALA A 171 4.08 -8.67 -10.02
N ALA A 172 4.56 -8.01 -8.96
CA ALA A 172 3.79 -7.83 -7.73
C ALA A 172 2.50 -7.02 -7.96
N ILE A 173 2.59 -5.94 -8.73
CA ILE A 173 1.44 -5.07 -9.03
C ILE A 173 0.42 -5.82 -9.92
N CYS A 174 0.86 -6.58 -10.92
CA CYS A 174 -0.04 -7.40 -11.75
C CYS A 174 -0.86 -8.39 -10.90
N ARG A 175 -0.26 -8.99 -9.87
CA ARG A 175 -0.97 -9.87 -8.92
C ARG A 175 -1.98 -9.11 -8.06
N GLU A 176 -1.64 -7.89 -7.63
CA GLU A 176 -2.53 -7.03 -6.85
C GLU A 176 -3.79 -6.64 -7.65
N PHE A 177 -3.61 -6.24 -8.92
CA PHE A 177 -4.72 -5.92 -9.82
C PHE A 177 -5.39 -7.17 -10.44
N ARG A 178 -4.83 -8.36 -10.21
CA ARG A 178 -5.28 -9.64 -10.77
C ARG A 178 -5.41 -9.64 -12.29
N VAL A 179 -4.49 -8.97 -12.97
CA VAL A 179 -4.46 -8.93 -14.44
C VAL A 179 -3.69 -10.16 -14.93
N PRO A 180 -4.28 -11.04 -15.78
CA PRO A 180 -3.58 -12.15 -16.39
C PRO A 180 -2.28 -11.68 -17.04
N THR A 181 -1.15 -12.22 -16.60
CA THR A 181 0.17 -11.68 -16.98
C THR A 181 1.17 -12.80 -17.24
N VAL A 182 1.87 -12.69 -18.36
CA VAL A 182 3.02 -13.53 -18.73
C VAL A 182 4.22 -12.64 -19.01
N VAL A 183 5.37 -13.00 -18.49
CA VAL A 183 6.64 -12.29 -18.71
C VAL A 183 7.67 -13.23 -19.31
N ASN A 184 8.77 -12.68 -19.82
CA ASN A 184 9.88 -13.44 -20.38
C ASN A 184 9.48 -14.33 -21.59
N THR A 185 8.55 -13.86 -22.42
CA THR A 185 8.10 -14.60 -23.62
C THR A 185 9.15 -14.65 -24.73
N GLY A 186 10.15 -13.78 -24.69
CA GLY A 186 11.25 -13.68 -25.65
C GLY A 186 10.90 -12.88 -26.91
N ASP A 187 9.82 -13.24 -27.61
CA ASP A 187 9.52 -12.74 -28.96
C ASP A 187 8.03 -12.43 -29.21
N ALA A 188 7.23 -12.29 -28.16
CA ALA A 188 5.80 -11.98 -28.29
C ALA A 188 5.54 -10.62 -28.95
N SER A 189 6.36 -9.60 -28.69
CA SER A 189 6.17 -8.29 -29.34
C SER A 189 6.42 -8.30 -30.84
N SER A 190 7.15 -9.31 -31.34
CA SER A 190 7.43 -9.50 -32.77
C SER A 190 6.40 -10.39 -33.46
N ILE A 191 5.72 -11.26 -32.70
CA ILE A 191 4.71 -12.20 -33.20
C ILE A 191 3.32 -11.55 -33.22
N LEU A 192 2.99 -10.77 -32.19
CA LEU A 192 1.68 -10.14 -32.02
C LEU A 192 1.66 -8.75 -32.66
N SER A 193 0.65 -8.47 -33.47
CA SER A 193 0.53 -7.20 -34.19
C SER A 193 -0.40 -6.22 -33.47
N HIS A 194 -0.07 -4.92 -33.53
CA HIS A 194 -0.93 -3.87 -32.96
C HIS A 194 -2.33 -3.91 -33.58
N GLY A 195 -3.38 -3.88 -32.75
CA GLY A 195 -4.79 -3.96 -33.15
C GLY A 195 -5.32 -5.39 -33.37
N GLN A 196 -4.47 -6.42 -33.37
CA GLN A 196 -4.87 -7.82 -33.52
C GLN A 196 -5.70 -8.26 -32.30
N GLU A 197 -6.81 -8.96 -32.52
CA GLU A 197 -7.56 -9.54 -31.41
C GLU A 197 -6.92 -10.84 -30.95
N VAL A 198 -6.71 -10.97 -29.64
CA VAL A 198 -6.10 -12.16 -29.03
C VAL A 198 -6.77 -12.51 -27.72
N THR A 199 -6.60 -13.77 -27.32
CA THR A 199 -6.99 -14.27 -26.00
C THR A 199 -5.79 -14.92 -25.32
N LEU A 200 -5.36 -14.36 -24.18
CA LEU A 200 -4.39 -14.97 -23.29
C LEU A 200 -5.12 -15.88 -22.28
N LEU A 201 -4.64 -17.10 -22.15
CA LEU A 201 -5.00 -18.04 -21.08
C LEU A 201 -3.75 -18.42 -20.30
N THR A 202 -3.77 -18.22 -19.00
CA THR A 202 -2.74 -18.66 -18.07
C THR A 202 -3.34 -19.53 -16.98
N ASP A 203 -2.74 -20.69 -16.73
CA ASP A 203 -3.17 -21.60 -15.66
C ASP A 203 -2.28 -21.52 -14.41
N GLU A 204 -2.70 -22.17 -13.33
CA GLU A 204 -1.98 -22.21 -12.06
C GLU A 204 -0.74 -23.10 -12.11
N ASP A 205 -0.65 -24.01 -13.07
CA ASP A 205 0.50 -24.89 -13.31
C ASP A 205 1.64 -24.16 -14.05
N GLY A 206 1.42 -22.90 -14.43
CA GLY A 206 2.42 -22.03 -15.05
C GLY A 206 2.42 -22.07 -16.58
N ASN A 207 1.40 -22.66 -17.21
CA ASN A 207 1.29 -22.68 -18.66
C ASN A 207 0.60 -21.40 -19.16
N ALA A 208 1.14 -20.86 -20.26
CA ALA A 208 0.60 -19.71 -20.96
C ALA A 208 0.30 -20.05 -22.42
N THR A 209 -0.89 -19.71 -22.91
CA THR A 209 -1.26 -19.85 -24.32
C THR A 209 -1.96 -18.59 -24.81
N VAL A 210 -1.55 -18.09 -25.98
CA VAL A 210 -2.18 -16.96 -26.68
C VAL A 210 -2.84 -17.48 -27.94
N TYR A 211 -4.15 -17.32 -28.01
CA TYR A 211 -4.98 -17.68 -29.15
C TYR A 211 -5.26 -16.46 -30.02
N GLU A 212 -5.39 -16.67 -31.32
CA GLU A 212 -5.92 -15.66 -32.23
C GLU A 212 -7.43 -15.47 -32.03
N GLY A 213 -7.87 -14.22 -32.00
CA GLY A 213 -9.26 -13.82 -31.80
C GLY A 213 -9.71 -13.78 -30.33
N ILE A 214 -10.93 -13.29 -30.12
CA ILE A 214 -11.60 -13.28 -28.80
C ILE A 214 -12.33 -14.59 -28.59
N VAL A 215 -11.90 -15.38 -27.61
CA VAL A 215 -12.47 -16.69 -27.28
C VAL A 215 -13.28 -16.60 -25.98
N GLU A 216 -14.56 -16.23 -26.12
CA GLU A 216 -15.47 -15.99 -24.98
C GLU A 216 -15.61 -17.19 -24.02
N GLU A 217 -15.51 -18.42 -24.54
CA GLU A 217 -15.54 -19.64 -23.73
C GLU A 217 -14.41 -19.66 -22.69
N LEU A 218 -13.18 -19.26 -23.08
CA LEU A 218 -12.02 -19.23 -22.17
C LEU A 218 -12.16 -18.13 -21.11
N LEU A 219 -12.71 -16.97 -21.50
CA LEU A 219 -12.98 -15.86 -20.58
C LEU A 219 -14.03 -16.23 -19.54
N THR A 220 -15.08 -16.93 -19.96
CA THR A 220 -16.16 -17.37 -19.06
C THR A 220 -15.64 -18.37 -18.03
N HIS A 221 -14.84 -19.35 -18.46
CA HIS A 221 -14.23 -20.34 -17.56
C HIS A 221 -13.28 -19.71 -16.53
N ALA A 222 -12.43 -18.76 -16.94
CA ALA A 222 -11.51 -18.08 -16.01
C ALA A 222 -12.26 -17.16 -15.03
N ARG A 223 -13.34 -16.49 -15.47
CA ARG A 223 -14.19 -15.65 -14.61
C ARG A 223 -14.90 -16.45 -13.53
N SER A 224 -15.29 -17.70 -13.79
CA SER A 224 -15.87 -18.61 -12.79
C SER A 224 -14.94 -18.84 -11.58
N GLY A 225 -13.62 -18.76 -11.77
CA GLY A 225 -12.64 -18.85 -10.69
C GLY A 225 -12.53 -17.56 -9.86
N ALA A 226 -12.45 -16.39 -10.53
CA ALA A 226 -12.26 -15.08 -9.89
C ALA A 226 -13.55 -14.49 -9.28
N ALA A 227 -14.71 -14.73 -9.90
CA ALA A 227 -16.02 -14.27 -9.44
C ALA A 227 -16.38 -14.80 -8.05
N ARG A 228 -15.80 -15.93 -7.63
CA ARG A 228 -16.05 -16.51 -6.31
C ARG A 228 -15.57 -15.65 -5.15
N MET A 229 -14.59 -14.76 -5.33
CA MET A 229 -14.07 -13.92 -4.25
C MET A 229 -14.86 -12.62 -4.06
N ASP A 230 -15.30 -12.01 -5.18
CA ASP A 230 -16.07 -10.76 -5.17
C ASP A 230 -17.54 -10.99 -4.74
N GLU A 231 -18.03 -12.22 -4.90
CA GLU A 231 -19.37 -12.63 -4.44
C GLU A 231 -19.41 -13.05 -2.96
N LEU A 232 -18.26 -13.30 -2.31
CA LEU A 232 -18.22 -13.56 -0.87
C LEU A 232 -18.84 -12.40 -0.10
N TYR A 233 -19.75 -12.74 0.81
CA TYR A 233 -20.48 -11.78 1.62
C TYR A 233 -19.52 -10.83 2.37
N GLU A 234 -18.40 -11.36 2.84
CA GLU A 234 -17.33 -10.67 3.55
C GLU A 234 -16.65 -9.62 2.66
N PHE A 235 -16.40 -9.94 1.40
CA PHE A 235 -15.75 -9.02 0.47
C PHE A 235 -16.69 -7.89 0.06
N ARG A 236 -17.96 -8.21 -0.22
CA ARG A 236 -19.02 -7.21 -0.47
C ARG A 236 -19.22 -6.29 0.72
N LYS A 237 -19.24 -6.84 1.93
CA LYS A 237 -19.30 -6.06 3.17
C LYS A 237 -18.07 -5.17 3.35
N LYS A 238 -16.86 -5.70 3.14
CA LYS A 238 -15.62 -4.93 3.25
C LYS A 238 -15.59 -3.77 2.25
N ARG A 239 -15.96 -4.01 0.98
CA ARG A 239 -16.03 -2.99 -0.06
C ARG A 239 -17.08 -1.92 0.25
N TYR A 240 -18.24 -2.33 0.76
CA TYR A 240 -19.28 -1.40 1.23
C TYR A 240 -18.77 -0.53 2.38
N VAL A 241 -18.17 -1.13 3.41
CA VAL A 241 -17.63 -0.44 4.58
C VAL A 241 -16.50 0.52 4.19
N LEU A 242 -15.62 0.13 3.26
CA LEU A 242 -14.51 0.98 2.79
C LEU A 242 -14.96 2.33 2.23
N ARG A 243 -16.17 2.42 1.65
CA ARG A 243 -16.74 3.68 1.15
C ARG A 243 -16.98 4.73 2.24
N PHE A 244 -17.15 4.28 3.49
CA PHE A 244 -17.35 5.15 4.65
C PHE A 244 -16.07 5.34 5.47
N ILE A 245 -14.95 4.75 5.05
CA ILE A 245 -13.68 4.84 5.78
C ILE A 245 -12.65 5.63 4.98
N SER A 246 -12.34 5.19 3.76
CA SER A 246 -11.14 5.64 3.01
C SER A 246 -11.30 6.97 2.25
N PRO A 247 -12.41 7.23 1.52
CA PRO A 247 -12.50 8.40 0.65
C PRO A 247 -12.39 9.71 1.43
N LEU A 248 -11.59 10.65 0.92
CA LEU A 248 -11.46 12.00 1.47
C LEU A 248 -12.31 12.96 0.62
N HIS A 249 -13.47 13.35 1.13
CA HIS A 249 -14.38 14.32 0.52
C HIS A 249 -14.17 15.73 1.10
N LEU A 250 -13.73 15.82 2.35
CA LEU A 250 -13.53 17.06 3.08
C LEU A 250 -12.12 17.62 2.82
N ILE A 251 -11.89 18.04 1.58
CA ILE A 251 -10.53 18.36 1.08
C ILE A 251 -10.13 19.80 1.45
N ASP A 252 -11.04 20.75 1.25
CA ASP A 252 -10.76 22.18 1.38
C ASP A 252 -11.43 22.76 2.65
N PRO A 253 -10.63 23.23 3.63
CA PRO A 253 -11.13 23.83 4.86
C PRO A 253 -11.78 25.20 4.71
N LEU A 254 -11.65 25.84 3.55
CA LEU A 254 -12.26 27.14 3.26
C LEU A 254 -13.67 27.03 2.69
N LEU A 255 -14.10 25.84 2.28
CA LEU A 255 -15.45 25.63 1.76
C LEU A 255 -16.47 25.58 2.88
N GLU A 256 -17.67 26.11 2.63
CA GLU A 256 -18.79 26.13 3.59
C GLU A 256 -19.18 24.74 4.10
N ASN A 257 -18.87 23.69 3.33
CA ASN A 257 -19.13 22.32 3.71
C ASN A 257 -18.10 21.72 4.68
N PHE A 258 -17.05 22.46 5.08
CA PHE A 258 -16.05 22.02 6.08
C PHE A 258 -16.60 22.18 7.52
N VAL A 259 -17.68 21.45 7.79
CA VAL A 259 -18.37 21.38 9.07
C VAL A 259 -18.52 19.92 9.49
N PRO A 260 -18.82 19.61 10.76
CA PRO A 260 -19.01 18.22 11.20
C PRO A 260 -20.02 17.45 10.33
N GLY A 261 -21.11 18.12 9.90
CA GLY A 261 -22.11 17.55 9.00
C GLY A 261 -21.65 17.28 7.57
N GLY A 262 -20.50 17.83 7.16
CA GLY A 262 -19.87 17.55 5.86
C GLY A 262 -19.03 16.28 5.82
N CYS A 263 -18.75 15.67 6.99
CA CYS A 263 -17.93 14.47 7.07
C CYS A 263 -18.72 13.24 6.61
N LYS A 264 -18.30 12.61 5.50
CA LYS A 264 -18.97 11.44 4.91
C LYS A 264 -18.17 10.15 5.10
N SER A 265 -16.94 10.24 5.57
CA SER A 265 -16.07 9.11 5.87
C SER A 265 -15.29 9.30 7.18
N MET A 266 -14.70 8.23 7.71
CA MET A 266 -13.74 8.33 8.83
C MET A 266 -12.54 9.20 8.48
N HIS A 267 -12.06 9.18 7.23
CA HIS A 267 -10.98 10.04 6.77
C HIS A 267 -11.37 11.53 6.83
N ASP A 268 -12.62 11.87 6.48
CA ASP A 268 -13.15 13.23 6.62
C ASP A 268 -13.18 13.69 8.08
N ILE A 269 -13.58 12.81 9.00
CA ILE A 269 -13.59 13.09 10.44
C ILE A 269 -12.17 13.37 10.93
N LEU A 270 -11.20 12.53 10.56
CA LEU A 270 -9.79 12.71 10.92
C LEU A 270 -9.26 14.05 10.38
N ARG A 271 -9.58 14.38 9.13
CA ARG A 271 -9.19 15.64 8.50
C ARG A 271 -9.81 16.85 9.21
N PHE A 272 -11.10 16.79 9.54
CA PHE A 272 -11.81 17.84 10.25
C PHE A 272 -11.25 18.08 11.66
N ILE A 273 -11.06 17.01 12.45
CA ILE A 273 -10.49 17.10 13.80
C ILE A 273 -9.10 17.70 13.74
N HIS A 274 -8.24 17.20 12.84
CA HIS A 274 -6.89 17.73 12.68
C HIS A 274 -6.88 19.24 12.39
N GLU A 275 -7.73 19.68 11.46
CA GLU A 275 -7.84 21.09 11.10
C GLU A 275 -8.32 21.95 12.29
N LYS A 276 -9.36 21.51 13.02
CA LYS A 276 -9.86 22.24 14.20
C LYS A 276 -8.87 22.23 15.36
N SER A 277 -8.14 21.14 15.56
CA SER A 277 -7.07 21.10 16.57
C SER A 277 -5.94 22.07 16.26
N ILE A 278 -5.57 22.26 14.98
CA ILE A 278 -4.57 23.26 14.58
C ILE A 278 -5.11 24.68 14.80
N ALA A 279 -6.33 24.96 14.36
CA ALA A 279 -6.96 26.26 14.54
C ALA A 279 -7.00 26.67 16.02
N GLU A 280 -7.45 25.75 16.88
CA GLU A 280 -7.50 25.96 18.33
C GLU A 280 -6.10 26.15 18.94
N LEU A 281 -5.10 25.39 18.50
CA LEU A 281 -3.73 25.55 18.99
C LEU A 281 -3.19 26.96 18.70
N ILE A 282 -3.49 27.49 17.51
CA ILE A 282 -3.09 28.85 17.10
C ILE A 282 -3.91 29.91 17.84
N GLU A 283 -5.22 29.72 17.99
CA GLU A 283 -6.11 30.65 18.70
C GLU A 283 -5.78 30.73 20.19
N SER A 284 -5.52 29.59 20.84
CA SER A 284 -5.03 29.52 22.21
C SER A 284 -3.66 30.17 22.38
N ALA A 285 -2.78 30.08 21.36
CA ALA A 285 -1.51 30.80 21.36
C ALA A 285 -1.70 32.32 21.22
N ARG A 286 -2.69 32.80 20.45
CA ARG A 286 -3.00 34.23 20.28
C ARG A 286 -3.77 34.84 21.46
N SER A 287 -4.63 34.08 22.12
CA SER A 287 -5.56 34.57 23.15
C SER A 287 -4.94 34.70 24.54
N GLY A 288 -3.61 34.59 24.67
CA GLY A 288 -2.90 34.80 25.93
C GLY A 288 -3.07 33.67 26.95
N GLY A 289 -3.20 32.41 26.50
CA GLY A 289 -2.86 31.27 27.36
C GLY A 289 -1.37 31.32 27.77
N ARG A 290 -0.91 30.42 28.66
CA ARG A 290 0.50 30.38 29.15
C ARG A 290 1.59 30.30 28.05
N THR A 291 1.21 30.15 26.79
CA THR A 291 1.99 30.19 25.55
C THR A 291 2.03 31.60 24.97
N LYS A 292 3.23 32.13 24.69
CA LYS A 292 3.41 33.43 24.02
C LYS A 292 2.72 33.45 22.65
N GLU A 293 2.26 34.64 22.23
CA GLU A 293 1.54 34.90 20.96
C GLU A 293 2.09 34.16 19.75
N ALA A 294 1.21 33.65 18.87
CA ALA A 294 1.64 32.99 17.63
C ALA A 294 2.32 34.00 16.68
N MET A 295 3.60 33.82 16.42
CA MET A 295 4.43 34.79 15.67
C MET A 295 4.82 34.28 14.28
N LYS A 296 4.80 35.15 13.27
CA LYS A 296 5.28 34.80 11.92
C LYS A 296 6.82 34.81 11.88
N LEU A 297 7.41 33.72 11.41
CA LEU A 297 8.84 33.59 11.16
C LEU A 297 9.19 34.18 9.79
N ASP A 298 10.08 35.16 9.78
CA ASP A 298 10.62 35.81 8.59
C ASP A 298 11.85 35.03 8.11
N LEU A 299 11.73 34.46 6.91
CA LEU A 299 12.77 33.67 6.28
C LEU A 299 13.01 34.18 4.85
N PRO A 300 14.23 34.05 4.32
CA PRO A 300 14.53 34.41 2.93
C PRO A 300 13.89 33.45 1.91
N ILE A 301 13.21 32.41 2.38
CA ILE A 301 12.43 31.46 1.58
C ILE A 301 10.93 31.65 1.85
N PRO A 302 10.04 31.45 0.86
CA PRO A 302 8.60 31.62 1.02
C PRO A 302 7.98 30.45 1.79
N ALA A 303 8.45 30.19 3.02
CA ALA A 303 8.02 29.08 3.84
C ALA A 303 6.78 29.40 4.69
N GLY A 304 6.49 30.68 4.97
CA GLY A 304 5.24 31.08 5.64
C GLY A 304 4.95 30.37 6.97
N ILE A 305 5.96 30.21 7.84
CA ILE A 305 5.86 29.45 9.09
C ILE A 305 5.36 30.34 10.23
N MET A 306 4.29 29.93 10.90
CA MET A 306 3.78 30.48 12.15
C MET A 306 4.32 29.69 13.33
N LEU A 307 4.80 30.38 14.35
CA LEU A 307 5.45 29.79 15.52
C LEU A 307 4.55 29.89 16.74
N ALA A 308 4.41 28.78 17.47
CA ALA A 308 3.86 28.75 18.82
C ALA A 308 4.98 28.32 19.79
N ASP A 309 5.46 29.25 20.62
CA ASP A 309 6.48 28.94 21.64
C ASP A 309 5.81 28.42 22.91
N ILE A 310 6.04 27.13 23.20
CA ILE A 310 5.56 26.43 24.38
C ILE A 310 6.58 26.44 25.54
N GLY A 311 7.74 27.06 25.34
CA GLY A 311 8.72 27.31 26.39
C GLY A 311 10.17 27.33 25.90
N GLY A 312 10.78 28.51 25.86
CA GLY A 312 12.21 28.69 25.58
C GLY A 312 12.61 28.34 24.15
N GLY A 313 11.65 28.24 23.23
CA GLY A 313 11.90 28.03 21.80
C GLY A 313 12.38 29.29 21.09
N LEU A 314 12.04 30.47 21.62
CA LEU A 314 12.50 31.78 21.16
C LEU A 314 13.37 32.47 22.22
N ARG A 315 14.36 33.23 21.76
CA ARG A 315 15.07 34.24 22.56
C ARG A 315 14.07 35.37 22.88
N GLU A 316 14.35 36.22 23.85
CA GLU A 316 13.43 37.32 24.22
C GLU A 316 13.06 38.16 22.99
N VAL A 317 11.85 37.94 22.47
CA VAL A 317 11.33 38.62 21.28
C VAL A 317 10.86 40.00 21.70
N ARG A 318 11.36 41.04 21.01
CA ARG A 318 10.90 42.43 21.19
C ARG A 318 9.45 42.54 20.68
N ASP A 319 8.59 43.19 21.45
CA ASP A 319 7.18 43.41 21.08
C ASP A 319 7.05 44.02 19.68
N GLY A 320 6.15 43.48 18.84
CA GLY A 320 5.66 44.21 17.66
C GLY A 320 6.07 43.73 16.27
N GLY A 321 6.63 42.53 16.10
CA GLY A 321 6.43 41.80 14.84
C GLY A 321 7.68 41.37 14.07
N LYS A 322 7.56 40.14 13.54
CA LYS A 322 8.54 39.33 12.79
C LYS A 322 9.65 38.72 13.65
N VAL A 323 9.60 37.40 13.80
CA VAL A 323 10.66 36.59 14.39
C VAL A 323 11.65 36.25 13.28
N THR A 324 12.93 36.45 13.49
CA THR A 324 13.98 36.06 12.53
C THR A 324 14.60 34.71 12.91
N LEU A 325 15.41 34.13 12.02
CA LEU A 325 16.20 32.92 12.34
C LEU A 325 17.09 33.11 13.58
N GLU A 326 17.60 34.32 13.79
CA GLU A 326 18.45 34.63 14.94
C GLU A 326 17.67 34.56 16.25
N ASP A 327 16.38 34.87 16.24
CA ASP A 327 15.54 34.83 17.44
C ASP A 327 15.18 33.39 17.86
N VAL A 328 15.34 32.41 16.97
CA VAL A 328 15.08 31.00 17.30
C VAL A 328 16.16 30.46 18.24
N ALA A 329 15.75 30.05 19.44
CA ALA A 329 16.59 29.40 20.46
C ALA A 329 16.50 27.87 20.40
N SER A 330 15.39 27.33 19.88
CA SER A 330 15.15 25.89 19.75
C SER A 330 16.27 25.21 18.94
N VAL A 331 16.99 24.30 19.58
CA VAL A 331 18.10 23.53 18.98
C VAL A 331 17.61 22.72 17.77
N PRO A 332 16.59 21.84 17.90
CA PRO A 332 16.17 21.02 16.77
C PRO A 332 15.53 21.86 15.65
N PHE A 333 14.81 22.94 15.98
CA PHE A 333 14.19 23.76 14.95
C PHE A 333 15.22 24.56 14.14
N ARG A 334 16.27 25.10 14.78
CA ARG A 334 17.39 25.75 14.08
C ARG A 334 18.08 24.80 13.10
N ALA A 335 18.32 23.55 13.51
CA ALA A 335 18.94 22.54 12.65
C ALA A 335 18.10 22.28 11.40
N ILE A 336 16.78 22.11 11.55
CA ILE A 336 15.86 21.95 10.41
C ILE A 336 15.85 23.19 9.51
N LEU A 337 15.79 24.40 10.09
CA LEU A 337 15.79 25.64 9.32
C LEU A 337 17.09 25.85 8.54
N LYS A 338 18.24 25.48 9.13
CA LYS A 338 19.55 25.51 8.45
C LYS A 338 19.52 24.65 7.18
N GLY A 339 18.97 23.44 7.29
CA GLY A 339 18.84 22.54 6.14
C GLY A 339 17.85 23.04 5.10
N LEU A 340 16.68 23.52 5.55
CA LEU A 340 15.71 24.15 4.66
C LEU A 340 16.33 25.31 3.89
N MET A 341 17.18 26.12 4.51
CA MET A 341 17.80 27.28 3.87
C MET A 341 19.09 26.97 3.09
N HIS A 342 19.44 25.69 2.91
CA HIS A 342 20.69 25.34 2.24
C HIS A 342 20.73 25.86 0.78
N PRO A 343 21.83 26.49 0.33
CA PRO A 343 21.99 26.94 -1.04
C PRO A 343 21.77 25.79 -2.05
N GLY A 344 21.06 26.07 -3.15
CA GLY A 344 20.71 25.06 -4.15
C GLY A 344 19.55 24.14 -3.77
N ALA A 345 19.13 24.06 -2.50
CA ALA A 345 17.96 23.26 -2.13
C ALA A 345 16.62 23.98 -2.48
N TRP A 346 16.65 25.31 -2.65
CA TRP A 346 15.53 26.13 -3.14
C TRP A 346 15.85 26.78 -4.48
N HIS A 347 15.54 26.12 -5.59
CA HIS A 347 15.41 26.78 -6.90
C HIS A 347 14.08 27.56 -7.05
N ALA A 348 14.15 28.82 -7.45
CA ALA A 348 12.99 29.68 -7.76
C ALA A 348 12.66 29.72 -9.27
N GLU A 349 13.43 29.04 -10.11
CA GLU A 349 13.24 29.08 -11.56
C GLU A 349 12.10 28.18 -12.01
N THR A 350 11.18 28.79 -12.75
CA THR A 350 10.06 28.16 -13.43
C THR A 350 10.58 27.21 -14.50
N VAL A 351 10.41 25.91 -14.31
CA VAL A 351 10.43 24.96 -15.43
C VAL A 351 9.28 25.37 -16.35
N SER A 352 9.61 26.02 -17.46
CA SER A 352 8.63 26.40 -18.47
C SER A 352 8.04 25.13 -19.06
N LEU A 353 6.75 24.87 -18.84
CA LEU A 353 5.86 24.18 -19.77
C LEU A 353 4.40 24.40 -19.30
N GLN A 354 3.60 24.96 -20.21
CA GLN A 354 2.16 25.22 -20.16
C GLN A 354 1.67 26.34 -19.20
N ALA A 355 1.70 27.57 -19.73
CA ALA A 355 1.15 28.77 -19.12
C ALA A 355 -0.36 28.69 -18.77
N GLN A 356 -1.10 27.70 -19.30
CA GLN A 356 -2.53 27.50 -18.97
C GLN A 356 -2.75 26.77 -17.64
N ASP A 357 -1.90 25.79 -17.29
CA ASP A 357 -2.00 25.06 -16.02
C ASP A 357 -1.51 25.91 -14.84
N PHE A 358 -0.51 26.76 -15.08
CA PHE A 358 -0.01 27.71 -14.09
C PHE A 358 -1.02 28.83 -13.81
N PHE A 359 -1.69 29.38 -14.84
CA PHE A 359 -2.72 30.41 -14.66
C PHE A 359 -3.92 29.90 -13.84
N SER A 360 -4.30 28.63 -14.01
CA SER A 360 -5.38 28.01 -13.21
C SER A 360 -4.98 27.75 -11.75
N SER A 361 -3.70 27.48 -11.49
CA SER A 361 -3.15 27.34 -10.13
C SER A 361 -2.90 28.68 -9.45
N MET A 362 -2.59 29.73 -10.21
CA MET A 362 -2.34 31.08 -9.72
C MET A 362 -3.65 31.86 -9.47
N MET A 363 -4.69 31.67 -10.29
CA MET A 363 -6.04 32.22 -10.06
C MET A 363 -6.79 31.57 -8.88
N ARG A 364 -6.21 30.54 -8.23
CA ARG A 364 -6.70 29.97 -6.98
C ARG A 364 -5.94 30.46 -5.74
N MET A 365 -4.95 31.35 -5.90
CA MET A 365 -4.52 32.18 -4.77
C MET A 365 -5.53 33.31 -4.62
N PRO A 366 -6.21 33.47 -3.47
CA PRO A 366 -6.85 34.73 -3.16
C PRO A 366 -5.78 35.80 -3.13
N ASP A 367 -6.02 36.89 -3.85
CA ASP A 367 -5.20 38.10 -3.86
C ASP A 367 -4.81 38.52 -2.44
N ILE A 368 -3.54 38.92 -2.30
CA ILE A 368 -2.88 39.42 -1.07
C ILE A 368 -3.44 40.80 -0.63
N VAL A 369 -4.61 41.22 -1.10
CA VAL A 369 -5.24 42.49 -0.72
C VAL A 369 -6.74 42.31 -0.51
N SER A 370 -7.13 41.59 0.54
CA SER A 370 -8.44 41.80 1.17
C SER A 370 -8.40 41.40 2.64
N ASP A 371 -8.88 42.31 3.49
CA ASP A 371 -8.91 42.30 4.96
C ASP A 371 -9.83 41.22 5.56
N ASN A 372 -9.69 39.95 5.17
CA ASN A 372 -10.32 38.82 5.86
C ASN A 372 -9.32 37.67 6.03
N GLU A 373 -8.47 37.78 7.06
CA GLU A 373 -7.48 36.77 7.45
C GLU A 373 -8.16 35.42 7.76
N SER A 374 -8.12 34.51 6.78
CA SER A 374 -8.43 33.10 6.97
C SER A 374 -7.13 32.35 7.30
N PHE A 375 -6.95 31.93 8.56
CA PHE A 375 -5.72 31.33 9.13
C PHE A 375 -5.25 29.99 8.53
N LEU A 376 -5.87 29.51 7.45
CA LEU A 376 -5.90 28.09 7.06
C LEU A 376 -4.88 27.71 5.96
N SER A 377 -3.91 28.57 5.67
CA SER A 377 -2.87 28.34 4.66
C SER A 377 -1.43 28.41 5.18
N TYR A 378 -1.22 28.47 6.50
CA TYR A 378 0.11 28.67 7.07
C TYR A 378 0.79 27.36 7.47
N ASN A 379 2.10 27.29 7.28
CA ASN A 379 2.94 26.29 7.89
C ASN A 379 3.05 26.58 9.38
N VAL A 380 3.10 25.56 10.24
CA VAL A 380 3.04 25.76 11.70
C VAL A 380 4.17 25.01 12.38
N ALA A 381 4.85 25.67 13.31
CA ALA A 381 5.83 25.07 14.19
C ALA A 381 5.48 25.34 15.65
N VAL A 382 5.31 24.28 16.44
CA VAL A 382 5.22 24.34 17.90
C VAL A 382 6.60 24.03 18.45
N ILE A 383 7.20 24.96 19.18
CA ILE A 383 8.62 24.88 19.56
C ILE A 383 8.83 25.08 21.05
N SER A 384 9.81 24.37 21.59
CA SER A 384 10.45 24.64 22.88
C SER A 384 11.97 24.67 22.68
N ARG A 385 12.74 24.89 23.75
CA ARG A 385 14.22 24.86 23.66
C ARG A 385 14.77 23.57 23.04
N ASP A 386 14.16 22.44 23.40
CA ASP A 386 14.65 21.09 23.06
C ASP A 386 13.65 20.30 22.20
N TYR A 387 12.54 20.92 21.77
CA TYR A 387 11.46 20.25 21.04
C TYR A 387 10.96 21.06 19.85
N VAL A 388 10.53 20.36 18.80
CA VAL A 388 9.79 20.94 17.68
C VAL A 388 8.76 19.94 17.15
N ASN A 389 7.52 20.42 17.00
CA ASN A 389 6.51 19.82 16.14
C ASN A 389 6.30 20.75 14.93
N LEU A 390 6.71 20.31 13.76
CA LEU A 390 6.70 21.11 12.55
C LEU A 390 5.76 20.47 11.52
N ASN A 391 4.79 21.24 11.04
CA ASN A 391 3.88 20.84 9.98
C ASN A 391 4.08 21.78 8.79
N LEU A 392 4.58 21.24 7.70
CA LEU A 392 4.84 21.96 6.46
C LEU A 392 3.95 21.41 5.34
N ARG A 393 3.21 22.31 4.70
CA ARG A 393 2.45 22.09 3.48
C ARG A 393 3.04 22.95 2.38
N PHE A 394 3.60 22.31 1.37
CA PHE A 394 4.07 22.95 0.14
C PHE A 394 3.33 22.37 -1.05
N GLY A 395 2.33 23.11 -1.56
CA GLY A 395 1.43 22.60 -2.59
C GLY A 395 0.71 21.32 -2.15
N TYR A 396 1.01 20.22 -2.83
CA TYR A 396 0.44 18.90 -2.53
C TYR A 396 1.32 18.02 -1.63
N HIS A 397 2.46 18.53 -1.14
CA HIS A 397 3.33 17.81 -0.21
C HIS A 397 3.06 18.24 1.22
N TYR A 398 2.88 17.26 2.09
CA TYR A 398 2.71 17.42 3.52
C TYR A 398 3.86 16.71 4.24
N ASN A 399 4.65 17.49 4.98
CA ASN A 399 5.69 17.01 5.85
C ASN A 399 5.30 17.32 7.30
N MET A 400 5.42 16.32 8.17
CA MET A 400 5.27 16.49 9.61
C MET A 400 6.49 15.91 10.31
N MET A 401 7.08 16.72 11.17
CA MET A 401 8.22 16.33 11.99
C MET A 401 7.87 16.54 13.46
N ASP A 402 8.18 15.56 14.29
CA ASP A 402 8.12 15.64 15.74
C ASP A 402 9.46 15.19 16.29
N CYS A 403 10.16 16.12 16.94
CA CYS A 403 11.56 15.93 17.33
C CYS A 403 11.81 16.44 18.74
N TYR A 404 12.50 15.65 19.54
CA TYR A 404 13.02 16.06 20.85
C TYR A 404 14.54 15.86 20.86
N CYS A 405 15.31 16.93 21.03
CA CYS A 405 16.77 16.93 21.02
C CYS A 405 17.32 17.47 22.34
N SER A 406 18.03 16.63 23.09
CA SER A 406 18.60 16.96 24.39
C SER A 406 20.00 16.37 24.55
N ASP A 407 20.72 16.75 25.60
CA ASP A 407 22.03 16.17 25.93
C ASP A 407 21.92 14.69 26.35
N LYS A 408 20.71 14.21 26.68
CA LYS A 408 20.45 12.81 27.03
C LYS A 408 20.05 12.01 25.80
N GLN A 409 21.00 11.25 25.23
CA GLN A 409 20.81 10.40 24.05
C GLN A 409 19.51 9.57 24.05
N ARG A 410 19.15 8.97 25.19
CA ARG A 410 17.93 8.11 25.29
C ARG A 410 16.62 8.86 25.04
N ASN A 411 16.58 10.16 25.27
CA ASN A 411 15.38 10.97 25.06
C ASN A 411 15.25 11.44 23.61
N ASN A 412 16.36 11.37 22.86
CA ASN A 412 16.44 11.96 21.54
C ASN A 412 15.69 11.11 20.53
N HIS A 413 14.78 11.74 19.79
CA HIS A 413 14.01 11.08 18.73
C HIS A 413 13.63 12.03 17.61
N ILE A 414 13.52 11.47 16.42
CA ILE A 414 12.97 12.08 15.22
C ILE A 414 11.83 11.18 14.74
N TYR A 415 10.64 11.74 14.68
CA TYR A 415 9.50 11.18 13.98
C TYR A 415 9.26 12.03 12.74
N PHE A 416 9.48 11.44 11.56
CA PHE A 416 9.27 12.08 10.28
C PHE A 416 8.12 11.40 9.54
N ARG A 417 7.18 12.20 9.07
CA ARG A 417 6.05 11.77 8.28
C ARG A 417 5.99 12.58 7.00
N PHE A 418 5.93 11.88 5.89
CA PHE A 418 5.70 12.48 4.58
C PHE A 418 4.45 11.90 3.95
N THR A 419 3.61 12.78 3.41
CA THR A 419 2.44 12.43 2.61
C THR A 419 2.34 13.46 1.51
N GLY A 420 2.42 13.05 0.25
CA GLY A 420 2.40 14.04 -0.83
C GLY A 420 2.00 13.45 -2.15
N GLY A 421 1.19 14.19 -2.92
CA GLY A 421 0.55 13.67 -4.13
C GLY A 421 0.60 14.62 -5.32
N ALA A 422 1.34 14.24 -6.36
CA ALA A 422 0.97 14.55 -7.74
C ALA A 422 -0.32 13.78 -8.09
N THR A 423 -1.08 14.24 -9.08
CA THR A 423 -2.21 13.48 -9.65
C THR A 423 -1.79 12.11 -10.21
N ASP A 424 -0.52 11.97 -10.60
CA ASP A 424 0.08 10.74 -11.09
C ASP A 424 0.65 9.86 -9.96
N ILE A 425 0.15 8.62 -9.88
CA ILE A 425 0.52 7.59 -8.89
C ILE A 425 1.99 7.16 -9.06
N LEU A 426 2.56 7.20 -10.27
CA LEU A 426 3.93 6.76 -10.53
C LEU A 426 4.97 7.74 -10.02
N LYS A 427 4.81 9.02 -10.31
CA LYS A 427 5.67 10.08 -9.76
C LYS A 427 5.65 10.08 -8.23
N ARG A 428 4.50 9.75 -7.66
CA ARG A 428 4.32 9.57 -6.22
C ARG A 428 5.15 8.40 -5.67
N SER A 429 5.03 7.22 -6.29
CA SER A 429 5.79 6.02 -5.89
C SER A 429 7.31 6.23 -5.95
N ARG A 430 7.81 6.88 -7.02
CA ARG A 430 9.25 7.14 -7.21
C ARG A 430 9.81 8.10 -6.16
N ARG A 431 9.08 9.17 -5.84
CA ARG A 431 9.46 10.09 -4.77
C ARG A 431 9.52 9.38 -3.42
N LEU A 432 8.54 8.53 -3.14
CA LEU A 432 8.50 7.80 -1.89
C LEU A 432 9.73 6.88 -1.77
N GLU A 433 10.10 6.18 -2.84
CA GLU A 433 11.30 5.34 -2.80
C GLU A 433 12.59 6.18 -2.65
N LEU A 434 12.70 7.32 -3.33
CA LEU A 434 13.83 8.23 -3.17
C LEU A 434 13.97 8.74 -1.72
N ILE A 435 12.87 9.28 -1.16
CA ILE A 435 12.83 9.77 0.23
C ILE A 435 13.15 8.63 1.19
N ALA A 436 12.56 7.45 0.97
CA ALA A 436 12.81 6.29 1.83
C ALA A 436 14.28 5.84 1.76
N ARG A 437 14.89 5.84 0.57
CA ARG A 437 16.30 5.49 0.42
C ARG A 437 17.21 6.44 1.18
N ILE A 438 17.03 7.76 0.99
CA ILE A 438 17.84 8.78 1.68
C ILE A 438 17.69 8.65 3.20
N LEU A 439 16.46 8.51 3.69
CA LEU A 439 16.20 8.36 5.12
C LEU A 439 16.79 7.06 5.70
N ARG A 440 16.80 5.94 4.94
CA ARG A 440 17.46 4.70 5.38
C ARG A 440 18.97 4.89 5.55
N ASP A 441 19.61 5.67 4.67
CA ASP A 441 21.04 5.95 4.74
C ASP A 441 21.42 6.70 6.03
N TYR A 442 20.57 7.64 6.45
CA TYR A 442 20.67 8.32 7.76
C TYR A 442 20.17 7.48 8.95
N GLY A 443 19.94 6.18 8.78
CA GLY A 443 19.64 5.24 9.86
C GLY A 443 18.17 5.19 10.31
N PHE A 444 17.23 5.82 9.59
CA PHE A 444 15.81 5.77 9.97
C PHE A 444 15.21 4.38 9.74
N THR A 445 14.36 3.96 10.67
CA THR A 445 13.44 2.85 10.46
C THR A 445 12.20 3.36 9.71
N ILE A 446 11.91 2.79 8.54
CA ILE A 446 10.86 3.28 7.65
C ILE A 446 9.71 2.28 7.54
N LYS A 447 8.48 2.79 7.57
CA LYS A 447 7.26 2.07 7.20
C LYS A 447 6.54 2.85 6.09
N ILE A 448 6.26 2.16 4.98
CA ILE A 448 5.52 2.70 3.85
C ILE A 448 4.11 2.10 3.86
N LYS A 449 3.08 2.93 3.73
CA LYS A 449 1.68 2.51 3.61
C LYS A 449 0.99 3.34 2.53
N GLY A 450 0.84 2.79 1.33
CA GLY A 450 0.33 3.56 0.20
C GLY A 450 1.26 4.72 -0.10
N ASP A 451 0.77 5.96 0.01
CA ASP A 451 1.53 7.18 -0.23
C ASP A 451 2.13 7.86 1.02
N LEU A 452 2.06 7.14 2.14
CA LEU A 452 2.53 7.61 3.43
C LEU A 452 3.89 6.97 3.77
N ILE A 453 4.89 7.82 4.01
CA ILE A 453 6.13 7.43 4.69
C ILE A 453 6.04 7.81 6.15
N ILE A 454 6.36 6.85 7.01
CA ILE A 454 6.64 7.07 8.42
C ILE A 454 8.06 6.60 8.69
N ALA A 455 8.94 7.54 9.01
CA ALA A 455 10.32 7.28 9.37
C ALA A 455 10.55 7.63 10.85
N ARG A 456 11.28 6.77 11.56
CA ARG A 456 11.63 6.96 12.97
C ARG A 456 13.12 6.75 13.21
N LEU A 457 13.72 7.63 13.98
CA LEU A 457 15.07 7.49 14.50
C LEU A 457 15.07 7.90 15.98
N SER A 458 15.81 7.18 16.82
CA SER A 458 15.84 7.43 18.26
C SER A 458 17.15 6.94 18.86
N ASN A 459 17.47 7.39 20.08
CA ASN A 459 18.65 6.97 20.82
C ASN A 459 19.98 7.37 20.12
N ILE A 460 20.04 8.60 19.60
CA ILE A 460 21.21 9.19 18.94
C ILE A 460 21.77 10.39 19.72
N GLY A 461 23.07 10.66 19.56
CA GLY A 461 23.72 11.78 20.23
C GLY A 461 23.18 13.13 19.77
N ARG A 462 23.33 14.18 20.59
CA ARG A 462 22.84 15.53 20.24
C ARG A 462 23.46 16.08 18.95
N ALA A 463 24.79 16.01 18.82
CA ALA A 463 25.50 16.52 17.64
C ALA A 463 25.05 15.79 16.36
N GLU A 464 25.00 14.46 16.42
CA GLU A 464 24.49 13.61 15.33
C GLU A 464 23.03 13.94 14.99
N MET A 465 22.18 14.19 15.99
CA MET A 465 20.80 14.59 15.77
C MET A 465 20.68 15.94 15.08
N GLU A 466 21.48 16.94 15.46
CA GLU A 466 21.51 18.24 14.80
C GLU A 466 21.93 18.10 13.32
N ASP A 467 22.92 17.26 13.02
CA ASP A 467 23.35 16.97 11.65
C ASP A 467 22.25 16.27 10.83
N ILE A 468 21.59 15.27 11.40
CA ILE A 468 20.49 14.56 10.73
C ILE A 468 19.27 15.47 10.50
N LEU A 469 18.98 16.38 11.44
CA LEU A 469 17.90 17.36 11.29
C LEU A 469 18.22 18.40 10.20
N ASP A 470 19.48 18.84 10.07
CA ASP A 470 19.96 19.63 8.92
C ASP A 470 19.70 18.87 7.62
N GLN A 471 20.13 17.60 7.51
CA GLN A 471 19.89 16.80 6.32
C GLN A 471 18.39 16.58 6.03
N THR A 472 17.57 16.39 7.06
CA THR A 472 16.12 16.24 6.89
C THR A 472 15.48 17.54 6.38
N GLY A 473 15.95 18.70 6.86
CA GLY A 473 15.56 20.01 6.32
C GLY A 473 15.92 20.17 4.85
N ARG A 474 17.13 19.76 4.44
CA ARG A 474 17.56 19.76 3.04
C ARG A 474 16.70 18.83 2.19
N LEU A 475 16.37 17.66 2.70
CA LEU A 475 15.53 16.67 2.01
C LEU A 475 14.13 17.23 1.72
N ILE A 476 13.53 17.95 2.68
CA ILE A 476 12.23 18.60 2.49
C ILE A 476 12.30 19.65 1.37
N ALA A 477 13.36 20.46 1.34
CA ALA A 477 13.55 21.46 0.30
C ALA A 477 13.81 20.82 -1.08
N TYR A 478 14.72 19.84 -1.14
CA TYR A 478 15.12 19.12 -2.34
C TYR A 478 13.96 18.38 -3.01
N THR A 479 13.13 17.70 -2.22
CA THR A 479 12.04 16.84 -2.75
C THR A 479 10.89 17.61 -3.39
N ARG A 480 10.79 18.91 -3.12
CA ARG A 480 9.77 19.81 -3.68
C ARG A 480 9.85 19.94 -5.20
N GLN A 481 11.05 19.85 -5.77
CA GLN A 481 11.30 20.11 -7.20
C GLN A 481 11.39 18.84 -8.05
N LEU A 482 11.54 17.69 -7.39
CA LEU A 482 11.69 16.40 -8.06
C LEU A 482 10.41 15.93 -8.80
N ASP A 483 9.24 16.54 -8.54
CA ASP A 483 7.99 16.28 -9.27
C ASP A 483 8.10 16.48 -10.79
N ALA A 484 8.95 17.43 -11.22
CA ALA A 484 9.16 17.77 -12.61
C ALA A 484 10.25 16.92 -13.30
N VAL A 485 11.01 16.10 -12.56
CA VAL A 485 12.25 15.48 -13.07
C VAL A 485 12.30 13.96 -12.90
N LEU A 486 11.51 13.40 -11.96
CA LEU A 486 11.41 11.95 -11.69
C LEU A 486 10.54 11.19 -12.71
N HIS A 487 11.00 11.14 -13.97
CA HIS A 487 10.32 10.43 -15.07
C HIS A 487 10.79 8.97 -15.27
N ASP A 488 11.92 8.58 -14.69
CA ASP A 488 12.57 7.27 -14.87
C ASP A 488 13.04 6.70 -13.52
N ASP A 489 12.95 5.38 -13.35
CA ASP A 489 13.38 4.63 -12.17
C ASP A 489 14.91 4.71 -11.99
N ASN A 490 15.69 4.80 -13.08
CA ASN A 490 17.15 4.98 -13.01
C ASN A 490 17.57 6.32 -12.40
N LYS A 491 16.68 7.33 -12.44
CA LYS A 491 16.95 8.65 -11.86
C LYS A 491 16.79 8.67 -10.34
N ILE A 492 16.06 7.70 -9.75
CA ILE A 492 15.95 7.58 -8.29
C ILE A 492 17.33 7.37 -7.70
N GLU A 493 18.10 6.45 -8.29
CA GLU A 493 19.44 6.13 -7.82
C GLU A 493 20.39 7.33 -7.93
N LEU A 494 20.33 8.01 -9.07
CA LEU A 494 21.11 9.21 -9.33
C LEU A 494 20.80 10.34 -8.34
N TYR A 495 19.52 10.68 -8.14
CA TYR A 495 19.14 11.80 -7.28
C TYR A 495 19.32 11.50 -5.79
N ALA A 496 19.14 10.26 -5.36
CA ALA A 496 19.50 9.86 -4.00
C ALA A 496 21.03 9.96 -3.79
N ASN A 497 21.85 9.50 -4.73
CA ASN A 497 23.30 9.65 -4.64
C ASN A 497 23.73 11.12 -4.66
N ASN A 498 23.15 11.93 -5.55
CA ASN A 498 23.42 13.38 -5.60
C ASN A 498 23.12 14.04 -4.25
N PHE A 499 21.99 13.72 -3.63
CA PHE A 499 21.65 14.22 -2.31
C PHE A 499 22.70 13.84 -1.26
N LEU A 500 23.09 12.56 -1.22
CA LEU A 500 24.07 12.04 -0.26
C LEU A 500 25.49 12.61 -0.48
N GLU A 501 25.83 12.93 -1.73
CA GLU A 501 27.09 13.60 -2.11
C GLU A 501 27.05 15.13 -1.92
N GLY A 502 25.91 15.70 -1.49
CA GLY A 502 25.75 17.14 -1.30
C GLY A 502 25.55 17.96 -2.58
N LYS A 503 25.19 17.29 -3.69
CA LYS A 503 24.85 17.90 -4.98
C LYS A 503 23.34 18.11 -5.05
N TYR A 504 22.91 19.34 -4.77
CA TYR A 504 21.48 19.68 -4.70
C TYR A 504 20.92 20.31 -5.99
N GLU A 505 21.78 20.68 -6.94
CA GLU A 505 21.39 21.16 -8.27
C GLU A 505 20.83 20.01 -9.12
N LEU A 506 19.69 20.24 -9.78
CA LEU A 506 18.89 19.23 -10.48
C LEU A 506 19.26 19.03 -11.95
#